data_AF-A0A7C1T0Q7-F1
#
_entry.id   AF-A0A7C1T0Q7-F1
#
_cell.length_a   1.000
_cell.length_b   1.000
_cell.length_c   1.000
_cell.angle_alpha   90.00
_cell.angle_beta   90.00
_cell.angle_gamma   90.00
#
_symmetry.space_group_name_H-M   'P 1'
#
loop_
_entity.id
_entity.type
_entity.pdbx_description
1 polymer ?
#
loop_
_entity_poly.entity_id
_entity_poly.type
_entity_poly.pdbx_seq_one_letter_code
_entity_poly.pdbx_strand_id
1 'polypeptide(L)'
;MGSLLAKAISYNESFSIENNNNPEKAELSSEDYYITKEEKQVILLDIDNLISKSRTMATDALFTLKAKKKGFLFPVIINIAAIIVIGLGIYLFSELFRVEQKNITQEKTNLRSAESRLIAELKKETEAKLKENSAEIDQIRKHLEELELSRATLKANRNADITNKEQELIAGLEKELEKEKVRLSEQAITDQEMDYKLEVFEENLKLKNALEMEKYRSKLDGAIQEKEQELLREDKLARESIQKVNKERVVLLEEIKKGAETELKTTLLPDSSPAEQELLTLSEAAKREELLN
;
A
#
# COMPACT_ATOMS: atom_id res chain seq x y z
N MET A 1 -0.23 -28.47 -27.40
CA MET A 1 -0.97 -27.19 -27.41
C MET A 1 -0.18 -26.15 -26.62
N GLY A 2 0.85 -25.56 -27.24
CA GLY A 2 1.76 -24.62 -26.59
C GLY A 2 2.08 -23.47 -27.53
N SER A 3 1.07 -22.71 -27.94
CA SER A 3 1.21 -21.71 -29.01
C SER A 3 0.25 -20.51 -28.89
N LEU A 4 -0.29 -20.21 -27.71
CA LEU A 4 -1.21 -19.06 -27.55
C LEU A 4 -0.89 -18.14 -26.36
N LEU A 5 0.18 -18.40 -25.59
CA LEU A 5 0.61 -17.55 -24.47
C LEU A 5 1.92 -16.79 -24.71
N ALA A 6 2.52 -16.90 -25.90
CA ALA A 6 3.73 -16.16 -26.27
C ALA A 6 3.46 -14.92 -27.15
N LYS A 7 2.19 -14.55 -27.38
CA LYS A 7 1.80 -13.45 -28.29
C LYS A 7 1.12 -12.27 -27.58
N ALA A 8 1.25 -12.17 -26.26
CA ALA A 8 0.60 -11.13 -25.46
C ALA A 8 1.57 -10.11 -24.82
N ILE A 9 2.87 -10.13 -25.16
CA ILE A 9 3.88 -9.22 -24.58
C ILE A 9 4.51 -8.26 -25.60
N SER A 10 4.19 -8.36 -26.91
CA SER A 10 4.88 -7.57 -27.94
C SER A 10 4.03 -6.47 -28.62
N TYR A 11 3.20 -5.73 -27.89
CA TYR A 11 2.46 -4.60 -28.46
C TYR A 11 2.26 -3.47 -27.43
N ASN A 12 3.36 -2.89 -26.95
CA ASN A 12 3.31 -1.63 -26.19
C ASN A 12 4.45 -0.66 -26.53
N GLU A 13 4.98 -0.74 -27.77
CA GLU A 13 5.94 0.23 -28.31
C GLU A 13 5.50 0.59 -29.73
N SER A 14 4.49 1.46 -29.85
CA SER A 14 4.21 2.33 -31.01
C SER A 14 2.79 2.86 -30.94
N PHE A 15 2.53 3.84 -30.08
CA PHE A 15 1.47 4.80 -30.37
C PHE A 15 1.83 6.16 -29.79
N SER A 16 2.43 6.97 -30.66
CA SER A 16 2.55 8.42 -30.49
C SER A 16 1.15 9.04 -30.49
N ILE A 17 0.81 9.74 -29.41
CA ILE A 17 -0.13 10.86 -29.48
C ILE A 17 0.64 12.10 -29.06
N GLU A 18 1.05 12.80 -30.11
CA GLU A 18 1.16 14.26 -30.25
C GLU A 18 0.41 15.02 -29.14
N ASN A 19 1.16 15.54 -28.17
CA ASN A 19 0.64 16.46 -27.17
C ASN A 19 1.23 17.85 -27.44
N ASN A 20 0.47 18.62 -28.20
CA ASN A 20 0.67 20.03 -28.45
C ASN A 20 0.44 20.80 -27.14
N ASN A 21 1.53 21.17 -26.48
CA ASN A 21 1.54 22.21 -25.45
C ASN A 21 2.87 22.95 -25.53
N ASN A 22 2.81 24.03 -26.32
CA ASN A 22 3.74 25.13 -26.33
C ASN A 22 3.46 26.05 -25.13
N PRO A 23 4.26 26.04 -24.05
CA PRO A 23 4.50 27.24 -23.28
C PRO A 23 5.67 27.96 -23.94
N GLU A 24 5.32 28.86 -24.85
CA GLU A 24 6.18 29.92 -25.33
C GLU A 24 6.66 30.70 -24.09
N LYS A 25 7.83 30.31 -23.59
CA LYS A 25 8.63 31.15 -22.72
C LYS A 25 9.01 32.35 -23.57
N ALA A 26 8.24 33.42 -23.45
CA ALA A 26 8.71 34.77 -23.74
C ALA A 26 9.80 35.11 -22.73
N GLU A 27 11.01 34.59 -22.99
CA GLU A 27 12.24 35.19 -22.50
C GLU A 27 12.27 36.62 -23.05
N LEU A 28 11.91 37.59 -22.21
CA LEU A 28 12.26 38.99 -22.47
C LEU A 28 13.79 39.07 -22.36
N SER A 29 14.45 38.81 -23.49
CA SER A 29 15.84 39.17 -23.72
C SER A 29 15.94 40.67 -23.47
N SER A 30 16.60 41.06 -22.37
CA SER A 30 17.18 42.37 -22.23
C SER A 30 18.34 42.46 -23.22
N GLU A 31 17.99 42.62 -24.49
CA GLU A 31 18.91 43.00 -25.56
C GLU A 31 19.34 44.44 -25.25
N ASP A 32 20.55 44.60 -24.75
CA ASP A 32 21.22 45.88 -24.60
C ASP A 32 21.19 46.63 -25.94
N TYR A 33 20.27 47.57 -26.10
CA TYR A 33 20.27 48.53 -27.20
C TYR A 33 21.46 49.48 -27.01
N TYR A 34 22.62 49.06 -27.49
CA TYR A 34 23.76 49.96 -27.70
C TYR A 34 23.44 50.87 -28.88
N ILE A 35 22.79 52.00 -28.61
CA ILE A 35 22.71 53.12 -29.56
C ILE A 35 24.14 53.59 -29.79
N THR A 36 24.64 53.40 -30.99
CA THR A 36 25.99 53.81 -31.39
C THR A 36 26.10 55.35 -31.37
N LYS A 37 27.32 55.89 -31.17
CA LYS A 37 27.51 57.35 -31.11
C LYS A 37 27.08 58.02 -32.42
N GLU A 38 27.16 57.28 -33.52
CA GLU A 38 26.73 57.68 -34.86
C GLU A 38 25.19 57.80 -34.94
N GLU A 39 24.44 56.82 -34.45
CA GLU A 39 22.96 56.86 -34.42
C GLU A 39 22.43 57.99 -33.53
N LYS A 40 23.12 58.29 -32.42
CA LYS A 40 22.77 59.41 -31.54
C LYS A 40 22.92 60.77 -32.24
N GLN A 41 23.90 60.91 -33.14
CA GLN A 41 24.06 62.15 -33.93
C GLN A 41 22.98 62.30 -35.00
N VAL A 42 22.57 61.21 -35.65
CA VAL A 42 21.47 61.24 -36.63
C VAL A 42 20.15 61.62 -35.95
N ILE A 43 19.85 61.06 -34.78
CA ILE A 43 18.64 61.40 -34.01
C ILE A 43 18.65 62.86 -33.55
N LEU A 44 19.81 63.38 -33.13
CA LEU A 44 19.92 64.81 -32.77
C LEU A 44 19.73 65.73 -33.97
N LEU A 45 20.22 65.33 -35.15
CA LEU A 45 20.01 66.06 -36.41
C LEU A 45 18.54 66.06 -36.83
N ASP A 46 17.84 64.94 -36.65
CA ASP A 46 16.39 64.84 -36.93
C ASP A 46 15.55 65.65 -35.94
N ILE A 47 15.95 65.72 -34.67
CA ILE A 47 15.31 66.59 -33.66
C ILE A 47 15.52 68.06 -34.02
N ASP A 48 16.74 68.48 -34.39
CA ASP A 48 16.99 69.88 -34.81
C ASP A 48 16.24 70.24 -36.09
N ASN A 49 16.07 69.28 -37.02
CA ASN A 49 15.26 69.48 -38.22
C ASN A 49 13.76 69.59 -37.90
N LEU A 50 13.24 68.81 -36.95
CA LEU A 50 11.85 68.92 -36.48
C LEU A 50 11.59 70.23 -35.72
N ILE A 51 12.55 70.70 -34.92
CA ILE A 51 12.45 71.98 -34.19
C ILE A 51 12.52 73.15 -35.17
N SER A 52 13.38 73.08 -36.19
CA SER A 52 13.51 74.12 -37.23
C SER A 52 12.26 74.24 -38.11
N LYS A 53 11.57 73.12 -38.38
CA LYS A 53 10.39 73.07 -39.25
C LYS A 53 9.06 73.40 -38.55
N SER A 54 9.04 73.49 -37.21
CA SER A 54 7.83 73.85 -36.44
C SER A 54 7.83 75.30 -35.91
N ARG A 55 8.78 76.14 -36.33
CA ARG A 55 8.79 77.56 -36.00
C ARG A 55 7.73 78.31 -36.81
N THR A 56 6.48 78.19 -36.39
CA THR A 56 5.41 79.08 -36.84
C THR A 56 5.69 80.49 -36.30
N MET A 57 5.73 81.45 -37.22
CA MET A 57 5.90 82.88 -36.95
C MET A 57 4.86 83.36 -35.94
N ALA A 58 5.32 83.77 -34.76
CA ALA A 58 4.52 84.58 -33.86
C ALA A 58 4.44 85.99 -34.46
N THR A 59 3.33 86.30 -35.11
CA THR A 59 2.95 87.66 -35.49
C THR A 59 2.34 88.35 -34.28
N ASP A 60 2.93 89.47 -33.85
CA ASP A 60 2.57 90.28 -32.67
C ASP A 60 1.25 91.09 -32.82
N ALA A 61 0.25 90.55 -33.51
CA ALA A 61 -0.93 91.32 -33.91
C ALA A 61 -2.29 90.80 -33.40
N LEU A 62 -2.35 89.90 -32.39
CA LEU A 62 -3.65 89.35 -31.96
C LEU A 62 -3.80 88.96 -30.47
N PHE A 63 -3.01 89.54 -29.56
CA PHE A 63 -3.24 89.38 -28.11
C PHE A 63 -3.97 90.57 -27.49
N THR A 64 -5.28 90.68 -27.77
CA THR A 64 -6.22 91.37 -26.88
C THR A 64 -7.42 90.47 -26.58
N LEU A 65 -7.17 89.28 -26.02
CA LEU A 65 -8.24 88.49 -25.42
C LEU A 65 -8.41 88.89 -23.96
N LYS A 66 -9.43 89.71 -23.73
CA LYS A 66 -9.91 90.12 -22.40
C LYS A 66 -10.44 88.88 -21.65
N ALA A 67 -9.65 88.33 -20.74
CA ALA A 67 -10.07 87.21 -19.90
C ALA A 67 -11.24 87.63 -18.98
N LYS A 68 -12.45 87.14 -19.26
CA LYS A 68 -13.69 87.61 -18.62
C LYS A 68 -14.10 86.88 -17.33
N LYS A 69 -13.40 85.82 -16.87
CA LYS A 69 -13.76 85.14 -15.59
C LYS A 69 -12.54 84.56 -14.85
N LYS A 70 -12.47 84.85 -13.53
CA LYS A 70 -11.43 84.39 -12.59
C LYS A 70 -11.52 82.86 -12.42
N GLY A 71 -10.45 82.14 -12.80
CA GLY A 71 -10.38 80.68 -12.84
C GLY A 71 -10.08 79.98 -11.50
N PHE A 72 -10.93 80.17 -10.48
CA PHE A 72 -10.79 79.43 -9.21
C PHE A 72 -11.36 77.99 -9.26
N LEU A 73 -12.31 77.72 -10.15
CA LEU A 73 -13.04 76.44 -10.20
C LEU A 73 -12.20 75.25 -10.72
N PHE A 74 -11.25 75.51 -11.61
CA PHE A 74 -10.45 74.44 -12.23
C PHE A 74 -9.58 73.65 -11.23
N PRO A 75 -8.78 74.27 -10.33
CA PRO A 75 -7.98 73.52 -9.35
C PRO A 75 -8.84 72.75 -8.33
N VAL A 76 -10.05 73.24 -8.02
CA VAL A 76 -10.97 72.55 -7.09
C VAL A 76 -11.49 71.25 -7.70
N ILE A 77 -11.88 71.26 -8.97
CA ILE A 77 -12.38 70.06 -9.68
C ILE A 77 -11.30 68.99 -9.76
N ILE A 78 -10.04 69.37 -10.00
CA ILE A 78 -8.91 68.45 -10.07
C ILE A 78 -8.64 67.78 -8.72
N ASN A 79 -8.70 68.52 -7.61
CA ASN A 79 -8.50 67.93 -6.28
C ASN A 79 -9.62 66.95 -5.92
N ILE A 80 -10.87 67.26 -6.28
CA ILE A 80 -12.01 66.36 -6.06
C ILE A 80 -11.84 65.08 -6.89
N ALA A 81 -11.42 65.19 -8.15
CA ALA A 81 -11.16 64.04 -9.01
C ALA A 81 -10.05 63.14 -8.43
N ALA A 82 -8.96 63.72 -7.91
CA ALA A 82 -7.88 62.96 -7.29
C ALA A 82 -8.37 62.16 -6.07
N ILE A 83 -9.19 62.77 -5.21
CA ILE A 83 -9.77 62.10 -4.03
C ILE A 83 -10.66 60.92 -4.46
N ILE A 84 -11.48 61.10 -5.49
CA ILE A 84 -12.34 60.03 -6.03
C ILE A 84 -11.50 58.87 -6.56
N VAL A 85 -10.45 59.14 -7.34
CA VAL A 85 -9.57 58.11 -7.89
C VAL A 85 -8.87 57.33 -6.78
N ILE A 86 -8.36 58.01 -5.76
CA ILE A 86 -7.72 57.36 -4.61
C ILE A 86 -8.73 56.49 -3.85
N GLY A 87 -9.93 57.00 -3.58
CA GLY A 87 -10.99 56.24 -2.91
C GLY A 87 -11.40 54.98 -3.69
N LEU A 88 -11.53 55.10 -5.01
CA LEU A 88 -11.84 53.98 -5.89
C LEU A 88 -10.71 52.94 -5.90
N GLY A 89 -9.46 53.40 -5.93
CA GLY A 89 -8.28 52.56 -5.88
C GLY A 89 -8.21 51.73 -4.60
N ILE A 90 -8.42 52.36 -3.44
CA ILE A 90 -8.47 51.68 -2.13
C ILE A 90 -9.61 50.65 -2.10
N TYR A 91 -10.79 51.01 -2.61
CA TYR A 91 -11.94 50.11 -2.66
C TYR A 91 -11.67 48.87 -3.52
N LEU A 92 -11.14 49.04 -4.74
CA LEU A 92 -10.81 47.94 -5.63
C LEU A 92 -9.70 47.05 -5.06
N PHE A 93 -8.67 47.63 -4.44
CA PHE A 93 -7.63 46.87 -3.77
C PHE A 93 -8.15 46.06 -2.58
N SER A 94 -9.03 46.64 -1.77
CA SER A 94 -9.67 45.93 -0.66
C SER A 94 -10.49 44.73 -1.14
N GLU A 95 -11.17 44.85 -2.28
CA GLU A 95 -11.98 43.76 -2.82
C GLU A 95 -11.11 42.65 -3.43
N LEU A 96 -10.03 43.01 -4.13
CA LEU A 96 -9.04 42.05 -4.64
C LEU A 96 -8.38 41.24 -3.50
N PHE A 97 -7.93 41.91 -2.43
CA PHE A 97 -7.30 41.24 -1.30
C PHE A 97 -8.27 40.35 -0.48
N ARG A 98 -9.56 40.67 -0.47
CA ARG A 98 -10.59 39.81 0.17
C ARG A 98 -10.83 38.50 -0.57
N VAL A 99 -10.65 38.48 -1.89
CA VAL A 99 -10.84 37.28 -2.72
C VAL A 99 -9.68 36.30 -2.54
N GLU A 100 -8.44 36.77 -2.44
CA GLU A 100 -7.27 35.91 -2.25
C GLU A 100 -7.25 35.18 -0.91
N GLN A 101 -7.66 35.84 0.19
CA GLN A 101 -7.72 35.20 1.50
C GLN A 101 -8.78 34.10 1.58
N LYS A 102 -9.92 34.25 0.89
CA LYS A 102 -10.96 33.21 0.87
C LYS A 102 -10.56 31.97 0.06
N ASN A 103 -9.85 32.14 -1.06
CA ASN A 103 -9.45 31.03 -1.90
C ASN A 103 -8.28 30.22 -1.31
N ILE A 104 -7.27 30.88 -0.73
CA ILE A 104 -6.09 30.19 -0.17
C ILE A 104 -6.43 29.41 1.11
N THR A 105 -7.35 29.91 1.94
CA THR A 105 -7.78 29.19 3.15
C THR A 105 -8.70 28.01 2.81
N GLN A 106 -9.61 28.15 1.82
CA GLN A 106 -10.53 27.07 1.44
C GLN A 106 -9.82 25.87 0.77
N GLU A 107 -8.83 26.11 -0.10
CA GLU A 107 -8.05 25.03 -0.71
C GLU A 107 -7.26 24.22 0.33
N LYS A 108 -6.57 24.88 1.27
CA LYS A 108 -5.80 24.20 2.34
C LYS A 108 -6.70 23.37 3.27
N THR A 109 -7.90 23.85 3.59
CA THR A 109 -8.87 23.06 4.38
C THR A 109 -9.46 21.87 3.63
N ASN A 110 -9.69 22.00 2.32
CA ASN A 110 -10.21 20.90 1.49
C ASN A 110 -9.16 19.80 1.27
N LEU A 111 -7.89 20.16 1.05
CA LEU A 111 -6.77 19.21 0.96
C LEU A 111 -6.57 18.43 2.29
N ARG A 112 -6.57 19.13 3.43
CA ARG A 112 -6.47 18.50 4.75
C ARG A 112 -7.64 17.55 5.03
N SER A 113 -8.86 17.90 4.62
CA SER A 113 -10.01 17.01 4.78
C SER A 113 -9.94 15.76 3.89
N ALA A 114 -9.29 15.83 2.73
CA ALA A 114 -9.11 14.68 1.85
C ALA A 114 -8.05 13.71 2.40
N GLU A 115 -6.92 14.24 2.89
CA GLU A 115 -5.84 13.45 3.50
C GLU A 115 -6.30 12.75 4.79
N SER A 116 -7.02 13.43 5.68
CA SER A 116 -7.55 12.80 6.90
C SER A 116 -8.58 11.70 6.59
N ARG A 117 -9.38 11.84 5.52
CA ARG A 117 -10.29 10.78 5.07
C ARG A 117 -9.55 9.57 4.51
N LEU A 118 -8.47 9.81 3.76
CA LEU A 118 -7.63 8.74 3.22
C LEU A 118 -6.98 7.92 4.35
N ILE A 119 -6.43 8.60 5.36
CA ILE A 119 -5.80 7.91 6.50
C ILE A 119 -6.83 7.16 7.33
N ALA A 120 -8.03 7.71 7.53
CA ALA A 120 -9.12 7.02 8.22
C ALA A 120 -9.58 5.76 7.47
N GLU A 121 -9.70 5.80 6.14
CA GLU A 121 -10.07 4.62 5.36
C GLU A 121 -8.92 3.60 5.33
N LEU A 122 -7.67 4.04 5.20
CA LEU A 122 -6.49 3.17 5.31
C LEU A 122 -6.48 2.44 6.65
N LYS A 123 -6.66 3.16 7.76
CA LYS A 123 -6.74 2.58 9.10
C LYS A 123 -7.84 1.53 9.20
N LYS A 124 -9.03 1.83 8.70
CA LYS A 124 -10.17 0.91 8.68
C LYS A 124 -9.91 -0.33 7.83
N GLU A 125 -9.28 -0.17 6.66
CA GLU A 125 -8.88 -1.28 5.80
C GLU A 125 -7.83 -2.15 6.50
N THR A 126 -6.82 -1.55 7.14
CA THR A 126 -5.81 -2.31 7.87
C THR A 126 -6.39 -3.01 9.10
N GLU A 127 -7.29 -2.38 9.85
CA GLU A 127 -8.00 -3.03 10.96
C GLU A 127 -8.83 -4.23 10.48
N ALA A 128 -9.50 -4.11 9.33
CA ALA A 128 -10.22 -5.22 8.72
C ALA A 128 -9.27 -6.37 8.33
N LYS A 129 -8.15 -6.08 7.67
CA LYS A 129 -7.11 -7.07 7.33
C LYS A 129 -6.49 -7.71 8.56
N LEU A 130 -6.20 -6.95 9.62
CA LEU A 130 -5.67 -7.50 10.87
C LEU A 130 -6.65 -8.47 11.54
N LYS A 131 -7.94 -8.16 11.48
CA LYS A 131 -9.00 -9.03 11.98
C LYS A 131 -9.12 -10.31 11.15
N GLU A 132 -9.07 -10.19 9.82
CA GLU A 132 -9.06 -11.32 8.88
C GLU A 132 -7.86 -12.24 9.14
N ASN A 133 -6.64 -11.69 9.17
CA ASN A 133 -5.42 -12.44 9.47
C ASN A 133 -5.48 -13.13 10.84
N SER A 134 -6.10 -12.49 11.84
CA SER A 134 -6.27 -13.10 13.17
C SER A 134 -7.23 -14.28 13.12
N ALA A 135 -8.36 -14.15 12.41
CA ALA A 135 -9.32 -15.23 12.22
C ALA A 135 -8.70 -16.40 11.42
N GLU A 136 -7.90 -16.10 10.40
CA GLU A 136 -7.17 -17.10 9.62
C GLU A 136 -6.16 -17.87 10.51
N ILE A 137 -5.36 -17.18 11.33
CA ILE A 137 -4.45 -17.83 12.28
C ILE A 137 -5.20 -18.76 13.23
N ASP A 138 -6.36 -18.34 13.75
CA ASP A 138 -7.16 -19.16 14.66
C ASP A 138 -7.75 -20.39 13.95
N GLN A 139 -8.15 -20.26 12.68
CA GLN A 139 -8.56 -21.41 11.85
C GLN A 139 -7.40 -22.38 11.63
N ILE A 140 -6.21 -21.89 11.29
CA ILE A 140 -5.03 -22.76 11.07
C ILE A 140 -4.63 -23.46 12.38
N ARG A 141 -4.75 -22.79 13.53
CA ARG A 141 -4.49 -23.41 14.85
C ARG A 141 -5.45 -24.55 15.15
N LYS A 142 -6.75 -24.36 14.91
CA LYS A 142 -7.73 -25.45 15.05
C LYS A 142 -7.41 -26.62 14.13
N HIS A 143 -7.02 -26.33 12.90
CA HIS A 143 -6.59 -27.36 11.97
C HIS A 143 -5.35 -28.12 12.46
N LEU A 144 -4.36 -27.43 13.06
CA LEU A 144 -3.20 -28.08 13.68
C LEU A 144 -3.61 -29.00 14.85
N GLU A 145 -4.56 -28.57 15.70
CA GLU A 145 -5.10 -29.41 16.78
C GLU A 145 -5.81 -30.66 16.23
N GLU A 146 -6.57 -30.53 15.15
CA GLU A 146 -7.21 -31.64 14.45
C GLU A 146 -6.19 -32.63 13.85
N LEU A 147 -5.10 -32.13 13.29
CA LEU A 147 -4.00 -32.95 12.77
C LEU A 147 -3.31 -33.72 13.91
N GLU A 148 -3.06 -33.09 15.06
CA GLU A 148 -2.49 -33.75 16.23
C GLU A 148 -3.40 -34.84 16.78
N LEU A 149 -4.71 -34.57 16.88
CA LEU A 149 -5.70 -35.56 17.29
C LEU A 149 -5.76 -36.72 16.29
N SER A 150 -5.76 -36.43 14.99
CA SER A 150 -5.75 -37.45 13.93
C SER A 150 -4.54 -38.37 14.04
N ARG A 151 -3.35 -37.83 14.35
CA ARG A 151 -2.13 -38.63 14.58
C ARG A 151 -2.23 -39.50 15.83
N ALA A 152 -2.79 -38.98 16.92
CA ALA A 152 -2.98 -39.75 18.15
C ALA A 152 -3.98 -40.91 17.93
N THR A 153 -5.10 -40.62 17.27
CA THR A 153 -6.12 -41.62 16.91
C THR A 153 -5.56 -42.67 15.95
N LEU A 154 -4.77 -42.29 14.95
CA LEU A 154 -4.14 -43.24 14.03
C LEU A 154 -3.25 -44.26 14.77
N LYS A 155 -2.49 -43.80 15.77
CA LYS A 155 -1.64 -44.69 16.60
C LYS A 155 -2.46 -45.58 17.52
N ALA A 156 -3.54 -45.06 18.09
CA ALA A 156 -4.44 -45.85 18.95
C ALA A 156 -5.16 -46.95 18.15
N ASN A 157 -5.68 -46.60 16.97
CA ASN A 157 -6.40 -47.54 16.09
C ASN A 157 -5.49 -48.66 15.58
N ARG A 158 -4.20 -48.38 15.33
CA ARG A 158 -3.22 -49.43 14.96
C ARG A 158 -3.22 -50.61 15.92
N ASN A 159 -3.12 -50.32 17.22
CA ASN A 159 -3.02 -51.36 18.23
C ASN A 159 -4.35 -52.13 18.34
N ALA A 160 -5.47 -51.41 18.27
CA ALA A 160 -6.79 -52.03 18.26
C ALA A 160 -6.96 -52.97 17.05
N ASP A 161 -6.54 -52.55 15.86
CA ASP A 161 -6.62 -53.35 14.63
C ASP A 161 -5.76 -54.62 14.72
N ILE A 162 -4.55 -54.52 15.26
CA ILE A 162 -3.68 -55.68 15.51
C ILE A 162 -4.35 -56.65 16.49
N THR A 163 -4.84 -56.15 17.63
CA THR A 163 -5.49 -56.99 18.64
C THR A 163 -6.76 -57.65 18.10
N ASN A 164 -7.58 -56.92 17.33
CA ASN A 164 -8.78 -57.46 16.71
C ASN A 164 -8.43 -58.58 15.72
N LYS A 165 -7.39 -58.38 14.90
CA LYS A 165 -6.95 -59.40 13.94
C LYS A 165 -6.36 -60.62 14.64
N GLU A 166 -5.62 -60.44 15.73
CA GLU A 166 -5.12 -61.54 16.55
C GLU A 166 -6.27 -62.38 17.14
N GLN A 167 -7.29 -61.73 17.70
CA GLN A 167 -8.48 -62.42 18.22
C GLN A 167 -9.24 -63.16 17.12
N GLU A 168 -9.38 -62.57 15.93
CA GLU A 168 -10.01 -63.22 14.77
C GLU A 168 -9.27 -64.51 14.38
N LEU A 169 -7.94 -64.49 14.34
CA LEU A 169 -7.13 -65.66 13.99
C LEU A 169 -7.13 -66.74 15.08
N ILE A 170 -7.17 -66.36 16.36
CA ILE A 170 -7.30 -67.32 17.48
C ILE A 170 -8.65 -68.02 17.40
N ALA A 171 -9.75 -67.27 17.24
CA ALA A 171 -11.09 -67.85 17.10
C ALA A 171 -11.21 -68.73 15.84
N GLY A 172 -10.53 -68.34 14.74
CA GLY A 172 -10.43 -69.14 13.52
C GLY A 172 -9.70 -70.47 13.76
N LEU A 173 -8.58 -70.44 14.49
CA LEU A 173 -7.80 -71.62 14.85
C LEU A 173 -8.62 -72.62 15.68
N GLU A 174 -9.31 -72.16 16.72
CA GLU A 174 -10.17 -73.02 17.56
C GLU A 174 -11.25 -73.72 16.73
N LYS A 175 -11.87 -72.98 15.81
CA LYS A 175 -12.91 -73.52 14.91
C LYS A 175 -12.35 -74.54 13.92
N GLU A 176 -11.14 -74.34 13.41
CA GLU A 176 -10.49 -75.29 12.51
C GLU A 176 -10.04 -76.56 13.25
N LEU A 177 -9.51 -76.42 14.49
CA LEU A 177 -9.17 -77.56 15.34
C LEU A 177 -10.38 -78.43 15.67
N GLU A 178 -11.52 -77.84 16.04
CA GLU A 178 -12.72 -78.61 16.36
C GLU A 178 -13.26 -79.37 15.14
N LYS A 179 -13.25 -78.74 13.96
CA LYS A 179 -13.62 -79.40 12.71
C LYS A 179 -12.70 -80.59 12.41
N GLU A 180 -11.40 -80.40 12.61
CA GLU A 180 -10.42 -81.46 12.36
C GLU A 180 -10.59 -82.61 13.35
N LYS A 181 -10.84 -82.30 14.63
CA LYS A 181 -11.14 -83.29 15.66
C LYS A 181 -12.37 -84.14 15.31
N VAL A 182 -13.47 -83.50 14.88
CA VAL A 182 -14.66 -84.20 14.42
C VAL A 182 -14.32 -85.10 13.22
N ARG A 183 -13.62 -84.56 12.21
CA ARG A 183 -13.19 -85.31 11.01
C ARG A 183 -12.33 -86.53 11.36
N LEU A 184 -11.40 -86.39 12.31
CA LEU A 184 -10.53 -87.48 12.75
C LEU A 184 -11.28 -88.51 13.58
N SER A 185 -12.27 -88.11 14.39
CA SER A 185 -13.10 -89.03 15.17
C SER A 185 -14.00 -89.94 14.31
N GLU A 186 -14.33 -89.49 13.09
CA GLU A 186 -15.07 -90.30 12.11
C GLU A 186 -14.17 -91.33 11.39
N GLN A 187 -12.86 -91.13 11.42
CA GLN A 187 -11.88 -92.08 10.91
C GLN A 187 -11.56 -93.03 12.08
N ALA A 188 -11.78 -94.34 11.94
CA ALA A 188 -11.57 -95.32 13.01
C ALA A 188 -10.07 -95.53 13.36
N ILE A 189 -9.41 -94.46 13.84
CA ILE A 189 -8.02 -94.39 14.25
C ILE A 189 -7.91 -94.50 15.77
N THR A 190 -6.72 -94.83 16.25
CA THR A 190 -6.45 -94.87 17.70
C THR A 190 -6.33 -93.46 18.28
N ASP A 191 -6.66 -93.29 19.56
CA ASP A 191 -6.56 -92.00 20.26
C ASP A 191 -5.16 -91.37 20.15
N GLN A 192 -4.10 -92.19 20.26
CA GLN A 192 -2.71 -91.73 20.13
C GLN A 192 -2.39 -91.18 18.74
N GLU A 193 -2.94 -91.79 17.68
CA GLU A 193 -2.74 -91.32 16.32
C GLU A 193 -3.55 -90.06 16.03
N MET A 194 -4.74 -89.93 16.64
CA MET A 194 -5.57 -88.72 16.59
C MET A 194 -4.85 -87.53 17.24
N ASP A 195 -4.30 -87.71 18.44
CA ASP A 195 -3.58 -86.66 19.16
C ASP A 195 -2.37 -86.15 18.38
N TYR A 196 -1.56 -87.07 17.82
CA TYR A 196 -0.43 -86.71 16.98
C TYR A 196 -0.85 -85.93 15.73
N LYS A 197 -1.92 -86.37 15.04
CA LYS A 197 -2.44 -85.67 13.86
C LYS A 197 -2.99 -84.29 14.20
N LEU A 198 -3.66 -84.14 15.34
CA LEU A 198 -4.16 -82.86 15.83
C LEU A 198 -3.01 -81.91 16.18
N GLU A 199 -1.97 -82.40 16.85
CA GLU A 199 -0.80 -81.59 17.21
C GLU A 199 -0.09 -81.06 15.96
N VAL A 200 0.20 -81.93 14.98
CA VAL A 200 0.82 -81.52 13.71
C VAL A 200 -0.07 -80.55 12.95
N PHE A 201 -1.39 -80.74 12.97
CA PHE A 201 -2.33 -79.82 12.33
C PHE A 201 -2.36 -78.45 13.04
N GLU A 202 -2.38 -78.43 14.37
CA GLU A 202 -2.31 -77.22 15.19
C GLU A 202 -1.03 -76.43 14.92
N GLU A 203 0.13 -77.08 14.86
CA GLU A 203 1.40 -76.43 14.56
C GLU A 203 1.40 -75.78 13.18
N ASN A 204 0.88 -76.48 12.16
CA ASN A 204 0.77 -75.96 10.80
C ASN A 204 -0.17 -74.73 10.74
N LEU A 205 -1.29 -74.77 11.47
CA LEU A 205 -2.21 -73.62 11.54
C LEU A 205 -1.59 -72.43 12.28
N LYS A 206 -0.89 -72.67 13.39
CA LYS A 206 -0.16 -71.62 14.12
C LYS A 206 0.88 -70.95 13.22
N LEU A 207 1.63 -71.72 12.45
CA LEU A 207 2.61 -71.20 11.50
C LEU A 207 1.94 -70.35 10.41
N LYS A 208 0.84 -70.83 9.83
CA LYS A 208 0.06 -70.10 8.82
C LYS A 208 -0.47 -68.78 9.37
N ASN A 209 -1.07 -68.79 10.56
CA ASN A 209 -1.60 -67.60 11.22
C ASN A 209 -0.49 -66.61 11.58
N ALA A 210 0.68 -67.08 12.01
CA ALA A 210 1.84 -66.22 12.27
C ALA A 210 2.31 -65.50 10.99
N LEU A 211 2.39 -66.21 9.86
CA LEU A 211 2.72 -65.61 8.56
C LEU A 211 1.65 -64.62 8.08
N GLU A 212 0.38 -64.89 8.35
CA GLU A 212 -0.71 -63.95 8.05
C GLU A 212 -0.61 -62.68 8.90
N MET A 213 -0.34 -62.82 10.19
CA MET A 213 -0.11 -61.69 11.10
C MET A 213 1.07 -60.83 10.70
N GLU A 214 2.19 -61.44 10.29
CA GLU A 214 3.36 -60.71 9.83
C GLU A 214 3.03 -59.88 8.58
N LYS A 215 2.35 -60.48 7.60
CA LYS A 215 1.91 -59.78 6.38
C LYS A 215 0.92 -58.65 6.71
N TYR A 216 0.00 -58.89 7.64
CA TYR A 216 -0.96 -57.88 8.08
C TYR A 216 -0.28 -56.70 8.76
N ARG A 217 0.63 -56.96 9.71
CA ARG A 217 1.43 -55.94 10.39
C ARG A 217 2.26 -55.13 9.40
N SER A 218 2.95 -55.77 8.46
CA SER A 218 3.74 -55.08 7.43
C SER A 218 2.87 -54.15 6.56
N LYS A 219 1.69 -54.61 6.12
CA LYS A 219 0.77 -53.79 5.34
C LYS A 219 0.21 -52.62 6.15
N LEU A 220 -0.21 -52.88 7.39
CA LEU A 220 -0.76 -51.85 8.28
C LEU A 220 0.30 -50.79 8.60
N ASP A 221 1.53 -51.21 8.89
CA ASP A 221 2.64 -50.31 9.17
C ASP A 221 2.99 -49.44 7.97
N GLY A 222 2.99 -50.01 6.76
CA GLY A 222 3.17 -49.25 5.52
C GLY A 222 2.08 -48.19 5.33
N ALA A 223 0.81 -48.56 5.50
CA ALA A 223 -0.32 -47.64 5.38
C ALA A 223 -0.29 -46.52 6.43
N ILE A 224 0.05 -46.86 7.68
CA ILE A 224 0.19 -45.88 8.76
C ILE A 224 1.36 -44.93 8.50
N GLN A 225 2.49 -45.45 8.01
CA GLN A 225 3.63 -44.61 7.69
C GLN A 225 3.31 -43.64 6.56
N GLU A 226 2.60 -44.07 5.53
CA GLU A 226 2.13 -43.20 4.44
C GLU A 226 1.23 -42.09 4.98
N LYS A 227 0.24 -42.45 5.82
CA LYS A 227 -0.66 -41.49 6.45
C LYS A 227 0.02 -40.56 7.44
N GLU A 228 0.98 -41.03 8.23
CA GLU A 228 1.76 -40.17 9.13
C GLU A 228 2.61 -39.17 8.33
N GLN A 229 3.18 -39.58 7.20
CA GLN A 229 3.91 -38.66 6.31
C GLN A 229 2.99 -37.61 5.68
N GLU A 230 1.77 -37.98 5.27
CA GLU A 230 0.76 -37.04 4.78
C GLU A 230 0.42 -36.00 5.86
N LEU A 231 0.08 -36.44 7.07
CA LEU A 231 -0.24 -35.56 8.21
C LEU A 231 0.95 -34.65 8.59
N LEU A 232 2.18 -35.15 8.52
CA LEU A 232 3.39 -34.33 8.77
C LEU A 232 3.61 -33.27 7.70
N ARG A 233 3.30 -33.56 6.43
CA ARG A 233 3.37 -32.56 5.35
C ARG A 233 2.32 -31.48 5.56
N GLU A 234 1.10 -31.86 5.94
CA GLU A 234 0.02 -30.92 6.25
C GLU A 234 0.36 -30.03 7.45
N ASP A 235 0.88 -30.59 8.55
CA ASP A 235 1.35 -29.82 9.72
C ASP A 235 2.41 -28.79 9.32
N LYS A 236 3.38 -29.20 8.49
CA LYS A 236 4.42 -28.29 7.99
C LYS A 236 3.82 -27.13 7.19
N LEU A 237 2.93 -27.43 6.24
CA LEU A 237 2.27 -26.40 5.41
C LEU A 237 1.44 -25.44 6.25
N ALA A 238 0.70 -25.95 7.25
CA ALA A 238 -0.07 -25.14 8.18
C ALA A 238 0.83 -24.19 9.00
N ARG A 239 1.98 -24.68 9.51
CA ARG A 239 2.96 -23.83 10.22
C ARG A 239 3.57 -22.77 9.31
N GLU A 240 3.92 -23.11 8.08
CA GLU A 240 4.40 -22.15 7.08
C GLU A 240 3.35 -21.07 6.78
N SER A 241 2.08 -21.45 6.71
CA SER A 241 0.97 -20.50 6.54
C SER A 241 0.87 -19.52 7.71
N ILE A 242 0.91 -20.00 8.96
CA ILE A 242 0.92 -19.12 10.15
C ILE A 242 2.10 -18.15 10.10
N GLN A 243 3.29 -18.60 9.69
CA GLN A 243 4.45 -17.70 9.56
C GLN A 243 4.23 -16.63 8.50
N LYS A 244 3.63 -16.97 7.36
CA LYS A 244 3.30 -16.02 6.30
C LYS A 244 2.29 -14.97 6.79
N VAL A 245 1.18 -15.41 7.38
CA VAL A 245 0.14 -14.51 7.89
C VAL A 245 0.69 -13.60 9.01
N ASN A 246 1.59 -14.10 9.86
CA ASN A 246 2.26 -13.28 10.86
C ASN A 246 3.20 -12.24 10.25
N LYS A 247 3.95 -12.58 9.19
CA LYS A 247 4.78 -11.59 8.48
C LYS A 247 3.94 -10.48 7.88
N GLU A 248 2.84 -10.84 7.22
CA GLU A 248 1.88 -9.87 6.68
C GLU A 248 1.31 -8.97 7.77
N ARG A 249 0.91 -9.56 8.91
CA ARG A 249 0.44 -8.80 10.07
C ARG A 249 1.48 -7.80 10.60
N VAL A 250 2.76 -8.18 10.67
CA VAL A 250 3.84 -7.26 11.09
C VAL A 250 3.99 -6.10 10.12
N VAL A 251 3.96 -6.38 8.81
CA VAL A 251 4.02 -5.34 7.76
C VAL A 251 2.86 -4.36 7.89
N LEU A 252 1.64 -4.86 8.08
CA LEU A 252 0.44 -4.03 8.26
C LEU A 252 0.52 -3.15 9.53
N LEU A 253 1.06 -3.67 10.63
CA LEU A 253 1.26 -2.89 11.86
C LEU A 253 2.31 -1.78 11.67
N GLU A 254 3.37 -2.06 10.91
CA GLU A 254 4.38 -1.06 10.58
C GLU A 254 3.81 0.03 9.66
N GLU A 255 2.94 -0.32 8.71
CA GLU A 255 2.23 0.62 7.85
C GLU A 255 1.31 1.55 8.65
N ILE A 256 0.54 1.01 9.60
CA ILE A 256 -0.26 1.83 10.54
C ILE A 256 0.64 2.80 11.32
N LYS A 257 1.77 2.33 11.82
CA LYS A 257 2.69 3.17 12.61
C LYS A 257 3.24 4.32 11.76
N LYS A 258 3.66 4.05 10.53
CA LYS A 258 4.13 5.08 9.59
C LYS A 258 3.03 6.09 9.27
N GLY A 259 1.79 5.63 9.04
CA GLY A 259 0.62 6.50 8.86
C GLY A 259 0.39 7.43 10.05
N ALA A 260 0.40 6.88 11.27
CA ALA A 260 0.22 7.67 12.50
C ALA A 260 1.34 8.70 12.71
N GLU A 261 2.60 8.37 12.39
CA GLU A 261 3.72 9.32 12.45
C GLU A 261 3.56 10.46 11.44
N THR A 262 2.99 10.21 10.26
CA THR A 262 2.70 11.27 9.29
C THR A 262 1.57 12.19 9.77
N GLU A 263 0.51 11.67 10.40
CA GLU A 263 -0.54 12.50 11.02
C GLU A 263 0.01 13.39 12.14
N LEU A 264 0.89 12.85 12.98
CA LEU A 264 1.53 13.61 14.07
C LEU A 264 2.35 14.78 13.50
N LYS A 265 3.15 14.53 12.46
CA LYS A 265 3.96 15.58 11.82
C LYS A 265 3.10 16.65 11.16
N THR A 266 2.05 16.29 10.43
CA THR A 266 1.15 17.27 9.80
C THR A 266 0.32 18.07 10.82
N THR A 267 0.02 17.48 11.98
CA THR A 267 -0.72 18.15 13.06
C THR A 267 0.17 19.03 13.94
N LEU A 268 1.48 18.74 14.07
CA LEU A 268 2.44 19.52 14.87
C LEU A 268 3.10 20.68 14.10
N LEU A 269 3.14 20.65 12.77
CA LEU A 269 3.69 21.72 11.93
C LEU A 269 2.85 23.01 11.73
N PRO A 270 1.56 23.13 12.10
CA PRO A 270 0.79 24.36 11.82
C PRO A 270 0.91 25.44 12.91
N ASP A 271 1.47 25.15 14.09
CA ASP A 271 1.57 26.12 15.21
C ASP A 271 2.97 26.73 15.42
N SER A 272 3.95 26.45 14.56
CA SER A 272 5.13 27.31 14.44
C SER A 272 4.72 28.60 13.76
N SER A 273 3.99 29.42 14.51
CA SER A 273 3.51 30.73 14.11
C SER A 273 4.70 31.56 13.59
N PRO A 274 4.47 32.56 12.73
CA PRO A 274 5.51 33.51 12.33
C PRO A 274 6.26 34.12 13.53
N ALA A 275 5.69 34.10 14.74
CA ALA A 275 6.36 34.54 15.97
C ALA A 275 7.50 33.61 16.43
N GLU A 276 7.47 32.30 16.16
CA GLU A 276 8.61 31.41 16.44
C GLU A 276 9.73 31.57 15.41
N GLN A 277 9.37 31.84 14.15
CA GLN A 277 10.34 32.19 13.11
C GLN A 277 10.97 33.58 13.35
N GLU A 278 10.20 34.53 13.86
CA GLU A 278 10.73 35.81 14.35
C GLU A 278 11.61 35.63 15.59
N LEU A 279 11.26 34.75 16.54
CA LEU A 279 12.10 34.48 17.70
C LEU A 279 13.43 33.80 17.33
N LEU A 280 13.42 32.89 16.35
CA LEU A 280 14.63 32.28 15.82
C LEU A 280 15.53 33.31 15.13
N THR A 281 14.96 34.15 14.26
CA THR A 281 15.72 35.19 13.55
C THR A 281 16.20 36.30 14.50
N LEU A 282 15.42 36.67 15.52
CA LEU A 282 15.85 37.61 16.57
C LEU A 282 16.95 37.00 17.46
N SER A 283 16.89 35.71 17.77
CA SER A 283 17.95 35.04 18.54
C SER A 283 19.26 34.91 17.74
N GLU A 284 19.17 34.71 16.43
CA GLU A 284 20.33 34.70 15.53
C GLU A 284 20.90 36.10 15.32
N ALA A 285 20.04 37.13 15.24
CA ALA A 285 20.47 38.52 15.19
C ALA A 285 21.18 38.95 16.49
N ALA A 286 20.64 38.58 17.65
CA ALA A 286 21.26 38.85 18.95
C ALA A 286 22.63 38.15 19.11
N LYS A 287 22.76 36.89 18.67
CA LYS A 287 24.06 36.19 18.67
C LYS A 287 25.07 36.82 17.72
N ARG A 288 24.64 37.43 16.61
CA ARG A 288 25.53 38.16 15.70
C ARG A 288 26.03 39.48 16.28
N GLU A 289 25.21 40.19 17.05
CA GLU A 289 25.65 41.39 17.76
C GLU A 289 26.63 41.08 18.91
N GLU A 290 26.46 39.94 19.59
CA GLU A 290 27.38 39.51 20.66
C GLU A 290 28.77 39.09 20.13
N LEU A 291 28.88 38.71 18.84
CA LEU A 291 30.14 38.36 18.18
C LEU A 291 30.86 39.56 17.54
N LEU A 292 30.23 40.74 17.53
CA LEU A 292 30.76 41.96 16.91
C LEU A 292 31.17 43.04 17.93
N ASN A 293 31.00 42.78 19.23
CA ASN A 293 31.53 43.58 20.35
C ASN A 293 32.66 42.82 21.06
#